data_AF-A0A9E5AV19-F1
#
_entry.id   AF-A0A9E5AV19-F1
#
_cell.length_a   1.000
_cell.length_b   1.000
_cell.length_c   1.000
_cell.angle_alpha   90.00
_cell.angle_beta   90.00
_cell.angle_gamma   90.00
#
_symmetry.space_group_name_H-M   'P 1'
#
loop_
_entity.id
_entity.type
_entity.pdbx_description
1 polymer ?
#
loop_
_entity_poly.entity_id
_entity_poly.type
_entity_poly.pdbx_seq_one_letter_code
_entity_poly.pdbx_strand_id
1 'polypeptide(L)' 'MKNTLINKVILSGRDARKAINLMSPQEKRKVETALDVEHAYYSSALEGSKIDRTEFEKLAESVKA' A
#
# COMPACT_ATOMS: atom_id res chain seq x y z
N MET A 1 -9.44 -14.16 -24.73
CA MET A 1 -9.75 -13.59 -23.40
C MET A 1 -8.76 -13.95 -22.28
N LYS A 2 -8.05 -15.10 -22.32
CA LYS A 2 -7.12 -15.51 -21.23
C LYS A 2 -5.93 -14.56 -20.93
N ASN A 3 -5.57 -13.66 -21.85
CA ASN A 3 -4.43 -12.73 -21.67
C ASN A 3 -4.82 -11.29 -21.30
N THR A 4 -6.10 -10.91 -21.31
CA THR A 4 -6.48 -9.51 -21.13
C THR A 4 -6.25 -9.04 -19.69
N LEU A 5 -6.52 -9.88 -18.69
CA LEU A 5 -6.28 -9.56 -17.28
C LEU A 5 -4.78 -9.50 -16.95
N ILE A 6 -4.01 -10.49 -17.43
CA ILE A 6 -2.56 -10.52 -17.24
C ILE A 6 -1.91 -9.28 -17.86
N ASN A 7 -2.29 -8.94 -19.10
CA ASN A 7 -1.79 -7.74 -19.76
C ASN A 7 -2.18 -6.46 -19.02
N LYS A 8 -3.39 -6.38 -18.45
CA LYS A 8 -3.80 -5.24 -17.62
C LYS A 8 -2.92 -5.09 -16.38
N VAL A 9 -2.62 -6.19 -15.68
CA VAL A 9 -1.74 -6.18 -14.50
C VAL A 9 -0.32 -5.75 -14.86
N ILE A 10 0.22 -6.25 -15.98
CA ILE A 10 1.56 -5.85 -16.45
C ILE A 10 1.59 -4.36 -16.79
N LEU A 11 0.59 -3.87 -17.51
CA LEU A 11 0.51 -2.46 -17.88
C LEU A 11 0.36 -1.56 -16.65
N SER A 12 -0.52 -1.91 -15.69
CA SER A 12 -0.68 -1.16 -14.45
C SER A 12 0.60 -1.12 -13.63
N GLY A 13 1.34 -2.24 -13.55
CA GLY A 13 2.63 -2.27 -12.88
C GLY A 13 3.67 -1.37 -13.55
N ARG A 14 3.69 -1.32 -14.88
CA ARG A 14 4.60 -0.45 -15.64
C ARG A 14 4.28 1.04 -15.40
N ASP A 15 3.00 1.39 -15.40
CA ASP A 15 2.56 2.77 -15.21
C ASP A 15 2.76 3.24 -13.77
N ALA A 16 2.49 2.38 -12.79
CA ALA A 16 2.82 2.64 -11.37
C ALA A 16 4.33 2.88 -11.18
N ARG A 17 5.18 2.05 -11.80
CA ARG A 17 6.65 2.24 -11.73
C ARG A 17 7.08 3.58 -12.31
N LYS A 18 6.50 4.01 -13.44
CA LYS A 18 6.78 5.32 -14.03
C LYS A 18 6.37 6.45 -13.09
N ALA A 19 5.17 6.37 -12.50
CA ALA A 19 4.68 7.36 -11.56
C ALA A 19 5.60 7.47 -10.33
N ILE A 20 5.98 6.34 -9.73
CA ILE A 20 6.92 6.31 -8.59
C ILE A 20 8.27 6.92 -8.95
N ASN A 21 8.80 6.65 -10.14
CA ASN A 21 10.10 7.21 -10.55
C ASN A 21 10.08 8.73 -10.67
N LEU A 22 8.92 9.33 -10.97
CA LEU A 22 8.75 10.78 -11.08
C LEU A 22 8.49 11.47 -9.74
N MET A 23 8.23 10.71 -8.67
CA MET A 23 7.99 11.27 -7.34
C MET A 23 9.28 11.79 -6.71
N SER A 24 9.15 12.91 -6.00
CA SER A 24 10.18 13.40 -5.07
C SER A 24 10.42 12.41 -3.93
N PRO A 25 11.57 12.48 -3.23
CA PRO A 25 11.83 11.64 -2.06
C PRO A 25 10.74 11.73 -0.98
N GLN A 26 10.15 12.92 -0.80
CA GLN A 26 9.13 13.13 0.23
C GLN A 26 7.78 12.51 -0.16
N GLU A 27 7.42 12.54 -1.43
CA GLU A 27 6.24 11.84 -1.95
C GLU A 27 6.40 10.32 -1.88
N LYS A 28 7.58 9.80 -2.26
CA LYS A 28 7.91 8.36 -2.12
C LYS A 28 7.76 7.91 -0.68
N ARG A 29 8.34 8.66 0.27
CA ARG A 29 8.25 8.33 1.69
C ARG A 29 6.81 8.31 2.22
N LYS A 30 5.95 9.21 1.73
CA LYS A 30 4.51 9.20 2.06
C LYS A 30 3.82 7.94 1.54
N VAL A 31 4.09 7.55 0.30
CA VAL A 31 3.54 6.33 -0.31
C VAL A 31 4.02 5.08 0.44
N GLU A 32 5.32 4.96 0.70
CA GLU A 32 5.90 3.85 1.48
C GLU A 32 5.25 3.75 2.86
N THR A 33 5.13 4.88 3.56
CA THR A 33 4.45 4.96 4.85
C THR A 33 3.00 4.46 4.78
N ALA A 34 2.25 4.83 3.75
CA ALA A 34 0.87 4.38 3.60
C ALA A 34 0.80 2.87 3.32
N LEU A 35 1.69 2.37 2.45
CA LEU A 35 1.79 0.95 2.12
C LEU A 35 2.20 0.10 3.33
N ASP A 36 3.11 0.58 4.18
CA ASP A 36 3.51 -0.12 5.41
C ASP A 36 2.31 -0.30 6.36
N VAL A 37 1.48 0.74 6.52
CA VAL A 37 0.27 0.68 7.36
C VAL A 37 -0.78 -0.22 6.75
N GLU A 38 -0.94 -0.20 5.42
CA GLU A 38 -1.82 -1.11 4.71
C GLU A 38 -1.39 -2.58 4.85
N HIS A 39 -0.10 -2.85 4.63
CA HIS A 39 0.48 -4.17 4.78
C HIS A 39 0.31 -4.68 6.21
N ALA A 40 0.68 -3.89 7.22
CA ALA A 40 0.57 -4.29 8.62
C ALA A 40 -0.89 -4.59 9.02
N TYR A 41 -1.85 -3.80 8.53
CA TYR A 41 -3.28 -4.05 8.78
C TYR A 41 -3.73 -5.38 8.18
N TYR A 42 -3.50 -5.60 6.89
CA TYR A 42 -3.97 -6.81 6.22
C TYR A 42 -3.24 -8.06 6.70
N SER A 43 -1.94 -7.98 6.98
CA SER A 43 -1.21 -9.07 7.65
C SER A 43 -1.84 -9.39 9.01
N SER A 44 -2.12 -8.37 9.83
CA SER A 44 -2.77 -8.58 11.13
C SER A 44 -4.18 -9.19 11.00
N ALA A 45 -4.95 -8.75 10.01
CA ALA A 45 -6.28 -9.28 9.74
C ALA A 45 -6.24 -10.76 9.31
N LEU A 46 -5.25 -11.15 8.49
CA LEU A 46 -5.01 -12.55 8.12
C LEU A 46 -4.65 -13.42 9.32
N GLU A 47 -3.96 -12.86 10.31
CA GLU A 47 -3.68 -13.51 11.60
C GLU A 47 -4.87 -13.46 12.59
N GLY A 48 -6.03 -12.96 12.17
CA GLY A 48 -7.27 -12.96 12.96
C GLY A 48 -7.50 -11.71 13.82
N SER A 49 -6.74 -10.64 13.61
CA SER A 49 -7.00 -9.34 14.25
C SER A 49 -8.39 -8.82 13.87
N LYS A 50 -9.10 -8.27 14.87
CA LYS A 50 -10.43 -7.65 14.70
C LYS A 50 -10.40 -6.13 14.80
N ILE A 51 -9.20 -5.54 14.89
CA ILE A 51 -9.04 -4.09 14.88
C ILE A 51 -9.61 -3.57 13.57
N ASP A 52 -10.44 -2.53 13.65
CA ASP A 52 -10.95 -1.89 12.45
C ASP A 52 -9.86 -1.04 11.77
N ARG A 53 -10.06 -0.73 10.49
CA ARG A 53 -9.04 -0.02 9.71
C ARG A 53 -8.73 1.36 10.28
N THR A 54 -9.74 2.08 10.78
CA THR A 54 -9.59 3.44 11.31
C THR A 54 -8.88 3.45 12.65
N GLU A 55 -9.14 2.47 13.51
CA GLU A 55 -8.40 2.23 14.75
C GLU A 55 -6.93 1.87 14.46
N PHE A 56 -6.69 1.04 13.45
CA PHE A 56 -5.34 0.67 13.03
C PHE A 56 -4.53 1.88 12.54
N GLU A 57 -5.15 2.76 11.75
CA GLU A 57 -4.50 3.98 11.25
C GLU A 57 -4.14 4.93 12.39
N LYS A 58 -5.03 5.12 13.38
CA LYS A 58 -4.71 5.90 14.60
C LYS A 58 -3.58 5.28 15.41
N LEU A 59 -3.55 3.95 15.53
CA LEU A 59 -2.46 3.25 16.20
C LEU A 59 -1.14 3.47 15.46
N ALA A 60 -1.14 3.38 14.13
CA ALA A 60 0.04 3.62 13.31
C ALA A 60 0.58 5.05 13.43
N GLU A 61 -0.30 6.05 13.59
CA GLU A 61 0.10 7.43 13.89
C GLU A 61 0.75 7.55 15.27
N SER A 62 0.21 6.86 16.29
CA SER A 62 0.74 6.89 17.65
C SER A 62 2.13 6.26 17.82
N VAL A 63 2.49 5.30 16.97
CA VAL A 63 3.80 4.63 16.97
C VAL A 63 4.87 5.45 16.23
N LYS A 64 4.45 6.42 15.39
CA LYS A 64 5.36 7.30 14.64
C LYS A 64 5.72 8.59 15.38
N ALA A 65 5.07 8.88 16.51
CA ALA A 65 5.39 9.98 17.43
C ALA A 65 6.52 9.60 18.39
#